data_AF-A0A084SF27-F1
#
_entry.id   AF-A0A084SF27-F1
#
_cell.length_a   1.000
_cell.length_b   1.000
_cell.length_c   1.000
_cell.angle_alpha   90.00
_cell.angle_beta   90.00
_cell.angle_gamma   90.00
#
_symmetry.space_group_name_H-M   'P 1'
#
loop_
_entity.id
_entity.type
_entity.pdbx_description
1 polymer ?
#
loop_
_entity_poly.entity_id
_entity_poly.type
_entity_poly.pdbx_seq_one_letter_code
_entity_poly.pdbx_strand_id
1 'polypeptide(L)'
;MTENMKGLLLDDRWAPVTSEMGFLEAGAEHAARAFAAWQAGLFVSRGISVEVRSVSGGFLEQALSSLLPLTDAERRRYLFIPTRSPWTAYVDNGWRGTDVFSPVSYMAEVLGCRGLRVVAVPNTLRKDKGRYGAVMLDVYGPHRTAWLNYVRALGVSNDGGRWVFDQSGEPFPFEKLEQYQARRVRDRFTFDMLKDYLRHLGLSPFEEDFYLPRGAPAWLVERKGPVLPNHKEYTLAQVRADF
;
A
#
# COMPACT_ATOMS: atom_id res chain seq x y z
N MET A 1 -9.20 -17.00 -16.83
CA MET A 1 -9.97 -15.75 -16.70
C MET A 1 -9.31 -14.86 -15.64
N THR A 2 -8.18 -14.27 -16.02
CA THR A 2 -7.40 -13.23 -15.34
C THR A 2 -7.71 -11.85 -15.94
N GLU A 3 -8.78 -11.74 -16.73
CA GLU A 3 -9.07 -10.57 -17.58
C GLU A 3 -9.40 -9.30 -16.80
N ASN A 4 -9.80 -9.38 -15.53
CA ASN A 4 -10.36 -8.25 -14.79
C ASN A 4 -9.33 -7.28 -14.18
N MET A 5 -8.02 -7.52 -14.33
CA MET A 5 -6.97 -6.65 -13.75
C MET A 5 -5.75 -6.48 -14.67
N LYS A 6 -5.99 -6.25 -15.97
CA LYS A 6 -4.93 -5.79 -16.88
C LYS A 6 -4.49 -4.37 -16.49
N GLY A 7 -3.19 -4.12 -16.51
CA GLY A 7 -2.61 -2.82 -16.13
C GLY A 7 -2.40 -2.65 -14.63
N LEU A 8 -2.06 -3.73 -13.92
CA LEU A 8 -1.45 -3.63 -12.58
C LEU A 8 -0.05 -3.02 -12.71
N LEU A 9 0.39 -2.32 -11.67
CA LEU A 9 1.71 -1.70 -11.61
C LEU A 9 2.80 -2.73 -11.93
N LEU A 10 3.65 -2.43 -12.92
CA LEU A 10 4.76 -3.28 -13.36
C LEU A 10 4.31 -4.71 -13.72
N ASP A 11 3.12 -4.85 -14.30
CA ASP A 11 2.48 -6.13 -14.64
C ASP A 11 2.43 -7.10 -13.45
N ASP A 12 2.24 -6.55 -12.24
CA ASP A 12 2.18 -7.31 -11.00
C ASP A 12 3.47 -8.10 -10.69
N ARG A 13 4.61 -7.76 -11.31
CA ARG A 13 5.93 -8.42 -11.09
C ARG A 13 6.51 -8.20 -9.69
N TRP A 14 6.03 -7.17 -8.99
CA TRP A 14 6.46 -6.82 -7.64
C TRP A 14 5.47 -7.25 -6.55
N ALA A 15 4.43 -8.04 -6.89
CA ALA A 15 3.60 -8.68 -5.86
C ALA A 15 4.47 -9.51 -4.89
N PRO A 16 4.20 -9.43 -3.56
CA PRO A 16 3.03 -8.78 -2.96
C PRO A 16 3.27 -7.33 -2.54
N VAL A 17 4.48 -6.78 -2.74
CA VAL A 17 4.86 -5.43 -2.30
C VAL A 17 3.94 -4.37 -2.90
N THR A 18 3.58 -4.51 -4.17
CA THR A 18 2.70 -3.57 -4.90
C THR A 18 1.22 -3.99 -4.92
N SER A 19 0.86 -5.08 -4.25
CA SER A 19 -0.53 -5.56 -4.18
C SER A 19 -1.39 -4.71 -3.24
N GLU A 20 -0.77 -4.09 -2.25
CA GLU A 20 -1.35 -3.13 -1.32
C GLU A 20 -0.34 -1.98 -1.15
N MET A 21 -0.80 -0.74 -1.35
CA MET A 21 0.03 0.45 -1.26
C MET A 21 -0.64 1.54 -0.44
N GLY A 22 0.17 2.24 0.34
CA GLY A 22 -0.23 3.41 1.09
C GLY A 22 0.03 4.69 0.34
N PHE A 23 -0.75 5.73 0.59
CA PHE A 23 -0.48 7.08 0.11
C PHE A 23 -0.71 8.11 1.21
N LEU A 24 0.17 9.10 1.30
CA LEU A 24 0.05 10.24 2.22
C LEU A 24 0.09 11.53 1.41
N GLU A 25 -0.82 12.46 1.64
CA GLU A 25 -0.85 13.77 0.96
C GLU A 25 0.17 14.73 1.58
N ALA A 26 1.43 14.33 1.51
CA ALA A 26 2.58 15.04 2.07
C ALA A 26 3.82 14.75 1.23
N GLY A 27 4.84 15.62 1.35
CA GLY A 27 6.13 15.41 0.66
C GLY A 27 6.88 14.18 1.16
N ALA A 28 7.54 13.44 0.26
CA ALA A 28 8.11 12.12 0.57
C ALA A 28 9.19 12.15 1.66
N GLU A 29 10.06 13.16 1.63
CA GLU A 29 11.08 13.35 2.68
C GLU A 29 10.43 13.61 4.03
N HIS A 30 9.43 14.49 4.07
CA HIS A 30 8.74 14.86 5.30
C HIS A 30 8.01 13.64 5.91
N ALA A 31 7.29 12.88 5.07
CA ALA A 31 6.63 11.65 5.49
C ALA A 31 7.62 10.60 6.02
N ALA A 32 8.74 10.39 5.31
CA ALA A 32 9.77 9.44 5.72
C ALA A 32 10.43 9.82 7.06
N ARG A 33 10.76 11.11 7.25
CA ARG A 33 11.37 11.60 8.49
C ARG A 33 10.41 11.53 9.67
N ALA A 34 9.15 11.91 9.48
CA ALA A 34 8.12 11.78 10.52
C ALA A 34 7.89 10.31 10.90
N PHE A 35 7.83 9.42 9.91
CA PHE A 35 7.71 7.99 10.15
C PHE A 35 8.92 7.45 10.92
N ALA A 36 10.13 7.83 10.53
CA ALA A 36 11.35 7.43 11.21
C ALA A 36 11.42 7.91 12.66
N ALA A 37 10.99 9.14 12.94
CA ALA A 37 10.92 9.68 14.30
C ALA A 37 9.94 8.88 15.17
N TRP A 38 8.75 8.57 14.64
CA TRP A 38 7.79 7.69 15.32
C TRP A 38 8.40 6.32 15.61
N GLN A 39 9.03 5.72 14.60
CA GLN A 39 9.65 4.41 14.70
C GLN A 39 10.81 4.38 15.71
N ALA A 40 11.66 5.41 15.73
CA ALA A 40 12.75 5.52 16.70
C ALA A 40 12.21 5.56 18.14
N GLY A 41 11.13 6.31 18.38
CA GLY A 41 10.47 6.38 19.69
C GLY A 41 9.94 5.03 20.17
N LEU A 42 9.43 4.19 19.27
CA LEU A 42 8.91 2.86 19.62
C LEU A 42 10.00 1.82 19.95
N PHE A 43 11.18 1.95 19.34
CA PHE A 43 12.17 0.87 19.32
C PHE A 43 13.53 1.21 19.96
N VAL A 44 13.75 2.45 20.41
CA VAL A 44 14.98 2.87 21.09
C VAL A 44 15.32 1.99 22.30
N SER A 45 14.31 1.63 23.11
CA SER A 45 14.49 0.77 24.29
C SER A 45 14.87 -0.68 23.96
N ARG A 46 14.73 -1.08 22.69
CA ARG A 46 15.07 -2.42 22.19
C ARG A 46 16.45 -2.46 21.50
N GLY A 47 17.23 -1.38 21.60
CA GLY A 47 18.54 -1.29 20.95
C GLY A 47 18.45 -1.25 19.41
N ILE A 48 17.30 -0.82 18.87
CA ILE A 48 17.09 -0.68 17.43
C ILE A 48 17.23 0.79 17.06
N SER A 49 18.12 1.08 16.11
CA SER A 49 18.25 2.40 15.48
C SER A 49 17.40 2.47 14.22
N VAL A 50 17.02 3.70 13.87
CA VAL A 50 16.25 3.99 12.65
C VAL A 50 17.02 4.99 11.82
N GLU A 51 17.32 4.62 10.58
CA GLU A 51 18.03 5.44 9.63
C GLU A 51 17.12 5.87 8.50
N VAL A 52 17.37 7.06 7.96
CA VAL A 52 16.67 7.59 6.78
C VAL A 52 17.73 7.94 5.75
N ARG A 53 17.59 7.42 4.53
CA ARG A 53 18.46 7.77 3.39
C ARG A 53 17.66 7.95 2.12
N SER A 54 18.16 8.79 1.22
CA SER A 54 17.63 8.87 -0.13
C SER A 54 18.02 7.63 -0.93
N VAL A 55 17.12 7.20 -1.81
CA VAL A 55 17.36 6.16 -2.82
C VAL A 55 17.35 6.87 -4.17
N SER A 56 18.54 6.95 -4.76
CA SER A 56 18.77 7.54 -6.08
C SER A 56 18.80 6.45 -7.14
N GLY A 57 18.24 6.76 -8.31
CA GLY A 57 18.00 5.79 -9.37
C GLY A 57 16.65 6.08 -9.97
N GLY A 58 16.62 6.69 -11.15
CA GLY A 58 15.42 7.31 -11.73
C GLY A 58 14.31 6.35 -12.17
N PHE A 59 14.31 5.10 -11.70
CA PHE A 59 13.36 4.06 -12.08
C PHE A 59 12.73 3.41 -10.85
N LEU A 60 11.43 3.13 -10.94
CA LEU A 60 10.63 2.63 -9.82
C LEU A 60 11.13 1.27 -9.31
N GLU A 61 11.47 0.34 -10.21
CA GLU A 61 11.97 -0.99 -9.85
C GLU A 61 13.27 -0.93 -9.03
N GLN A 62 14.14 0.05 -9.29
CA GLN A 62 15.37 0.25 -8.54
C GLN A 62 15.06 0.73 -7.11
N ALA A 63 14.09 1.63 -6.94
CA ALA A 63 13.64 2.06 -5.63
C ALA A 63 13.01 0.89 -4.86
N LEU A 64 12.12 0.13 -5.49
CA LEU A 64 11.50 -1.06 -4.88
C LEU A 64 12.53 -2.13 -4.48
N SER A 65 13.61 -2.30 -5.25
CA SER A 65 14.70 -3.23 -4.94
C SER A 65 15.39 -2.92 -3.61
N SER A 66 15.33 -1.67 -3.14
CA SER A 66 15.88 -1.28 -1.84
C SER A 66 15.14 -1.89 -0.64
N LEU A 67 13.93 -2.43 -0.85
CA LEU A 67 13.18 -3.18 0.15
C LEU A 67 13.72 -4.60 0.35
N LEU A 68 14.46 -5.17 -0.61
CA LEU A 68 14.87 -6.57 -0.58
C LEU A 68 16.08 -6.83 0.33
N PRO A 69 16.05 -7.85 1.20
CA PRO A 69 15.08 -8.95 1.22
C PRO A 69 13.75 -8.62 1.92
N LEU A 70 12.72 -9.36 1.54
CA LEU A 70 11.42 -9.32 2.22
C LEU A 70 11.52 -10.06 3.56
N THR A 71 10.78 -9.63 4.57
CA THR A 71 10.92 -10.14 5.93
C THR A 71 9.60 -10.61 6.53
N ASP A 72 9.68 -11.63 7.40
CA ASP A 72 8.61 -12.11 8.27
C ASP A 72 8.76 -11.60 9.71
N ALA A 73 7.66 -11.66 10.47
CA ALA A 73 7.48 -11.21 11.85
C ALA A 73 7.65 -9.71 12.10
N GLU A 74 8.68 -9.08 11.53
CA GLU A 74 8.94 -7.65 11.64
C GLU A 74 9.33 -7.07 10.28
N ARG A 75 8.87 -5.83 10.03
CA ARG A 75 9.27 -5.05 8.86
C ARG A 75 10.49 -4.25 9.24
N ARG A 76 11.47 -4.20 8.34
CA ARG A 76 12.75 -3.53 8.58
C ARG A 76 12.99 -2.38 7.62
N ARG A 77 12.30 -2.37 6.48
CA ARG A 77 12.49 -1.37 5.43
C ARG A 77 11.16 -0.84 4.95
N TYR A 78 11.09 0.47 4.85
CA TYR A 78 9.91 1.23 4.46
C TYR A 78 10.34 2.26 3.44
N LEU A 79 9.65 2.31 2.31
CA LEU A 79 9.99 3.18 1.20
C LEU A 79 8.88 4.19 0.98
N PHE A 80 9.28 5.46 0.94
CA PHE A 80 8.44 6.61 0.66
C PHE A 80 8.83 7.15 -0.72
N ILE A 81 7.92 7.05 -1.68
CA ILE A 81 8.20 7.33 -3.09
C ILE A 81 7.43 8.59 -3.49
N PRO A 82 8.10 9.67 -3.92
CA PRO A 82 7.41 10.84 -4.43
C PRO A 82 6.64 10.49 -5.71
N THR A 83 5.51 11.16 -5.90
CA THR A 83 4.68 10.99 -7.10
C THR A 83 4.61 12.30 -7.91
N ARG A 84 3.99 12.26 -9.08
CA ARG A 84 3.69 13.43 -9.91
C ARG A 84 2.57 14.31 -9.37
N SER A 85 2.02 13.98 -8.20
CA SER A 85 1.00 14.76 -7.49
C SER A 85 1.45 15.01 -6.04
N PRO A 86 0.64 15.69 -5.21
CA PRO A 86 0.98 15.94 -3.79
C PRO A 86 1.11 14.67 -2.93
N TRP A 87 0.81 13.50 -3.49
CA TRP A 87 0.85 12.23 -2.80
C TRP A 87 2.27 11.65 -2.74
N THR A 88 2.58 10.99 -1.63
CA THR A 88 3.73 10.10 -1.47
C THR A 88 3.22 8.69 -1.32
N ALA A 89 3.75 7.76 -2.11
CA ALA A 89 3.47 6.34 -1.94
C ALA A 89 4.31 5.73 -0.82
N TYR A 90 3.72 4.76 -0.12
CA TYR A 90 4.30 4.02 0.99
C TYR A 90 4.20 2.52 0.71
N VAL A 91 5.33 1.83 0.80
CA VAL A 91 5.44 0.37 0.75
C VAL A 91 6.49 -0.11 1.75
N ASP A 92 6.38 -1.36 2.21
CA ASP A 92 7.34 -1.97 3.14
C ASP A 92 7.82 -3.33 2.65
N ASN A 93 8.79 -3.90 3.35
CA ASN A 93 9.41 -5.16 2.96
C ASN A 93 8.71 -6.41 3.52
N GLY A 94 7.43 -6.37 3.87
CA GLY A 94 6.68 -7.53 4.34
C GLY A 94 6.56 -8.63 3.27
N TRP A 95 6.88 -9.87 3.62
CA TRP A 95 6.82 -11.00 2.67
C TRP A 95 5.39 -11.37 2.22
N ARG A 96 4.36 -10.95 2.98
CA ARG A 96 2.93 -11.11 2.61
C ARG A 96 2.33 -9.86 1.97
N GLY A 97 3.15 -8.84 1.71
CA GLY A 97 2.72 -7.53 1.24
C GLY A 97 2.92 -6.45 2.30
N THR A 98 2.72 -5.21 1.85
CA THR A 98 2.84 -4.00 2.68
C THR A 98 1.76 -3.97 3.76
N ASP A 99 2.14 -3.61 4.99
CA ASP A 99 1.20 -3.26 6.05
C ASP A 99 0.84 -1.78 5.98
N VAL A 100 -0.25 -1.43 5.27
CA VAL A 100 -0.61 -0.02 5.06
C VAL A 100 -1.50 0.52 6.17
N PHE A 101 -2.43 -0.31 6.67
CA PHE A 101 -3.54 0.12 7.50
C PHE A 101 -3.11 0.97 8.70
N SER A 102 -2.31 0.41 9.60
CA SER A 102 -1.92 1.11 10.82
C SER A 102 -0.90 2.24 10.56
N PRO A 103 0.16 2.04 9.76
CA PRO A 103 1.10 3.12 9.45
C PRO A 103 0.47 4.34 8.80
N VAL A 104 -0.33 4.18 7.75
CA VAL A 104 -0.87 5.32 7.00
C VAL A 104 -1.97 6.03 7.77
N SER A 105 -2.83 5.29 8.48
CA SER A 105 -3.83 5.87 9.38
C SER A 105 -3.16 6.76 10.44
N TYR A 106 -2.15 6.25 11.14
CA TYR A 106 -1.43 7.01 12.16
C TYR A 106 -0.68 8.21 11.58
N MET A 107 0.00 8.03 10.44
CA MET A 107 0.75 9.11 9.81
C MET A 107 -0.17 10.23 9.28
N ALA A 108 -1.39 9.92 8.83
CA ALA A 108 -2.37 10.94 8.46
C ALA A 108 -2.74 11.84 9.65
N GLU A 109 -2.91 11.29 10.85
CA GLU A 109 -3.11 12.07 12.09
C GLU A 109 -1.87 12.92 12.43
N VAL A 110 -0.69 12.30 12.44
CA VAL A 110 0.56 12.97 12.84
C VAL A 110 0.95 14.12 11.90
N LEU A 111 0.76 13.93 10.60
CA LEU A 111 1.11 14.91 9.58
C LEU A 111 -0.02 15.94 9.35
N GLY A 112 -1.21 15.71 9.91
CA GLY A 112 -2.38 16.54 9.65
C GLY A 112 -2.80 16.52 8.18
N CYS A 113 -2.66 15.38 7.50
CA CYS A 113 -2.95 15.22 6.07
C CYS A 113 -3.98 14.10 5.81
N ARG A 114 -4.35 13.90 4.54
CA ARG A 114 -5.10 12.71 4.12
C ARG A 114 -4.15 11.53 3.93
N GLY A 115 -4.64 10.32 4.19
CA GLY A 115 -3.97 9.06 3.90
C GLY A 115 -4.88 8.11 3.14
N LEU A 116 -4.34 7.27 2.25
CA LEU A 116 -5.10 6.24 1.55
C LEU A 116 -4.44 4.87 1.67
N ARG A 117 -5.28 3.84 1.70
CA ARG A 117 -4.90 2.46 1.43
C ARG A 117 -5.55 2.01 0.14
N VAL A 118 -4.73 1.51 -0.79
CA VAL A 118 -5.16 1.04 -2.10
C VAL A 118 -4.76 -0.41 -2.25
N VAL A 119 -5.74 -1.28 -2.49
CA VAL A 119 -5.53 -2.73 -2.66
C VAL A 119 -6.01 -3.15 -4.03
N ALA A 120 -5.16 -3.86 -4.76
CA ALA A 120 -5.48 -4.43 -6.06
C ALA A 120 -4.78 -5.79 -6.18
N VAL A 121 -5.53 -6.86 -5.90
CA VAL A 121 -5.05 -8.24 -5.96
C VAL A 121 -5.89 -9.05 -6.94
N PRO A 122 -5.29 -9.64 -7.99
CA PRO A 122 -6.03 -10.49 -8.91
C PRO A 122 -6.40 -11.81 -8.23
N ASN A 123 -7.65 -12.23 -8.44
CA ASN A 123 -8.09 -13.56 -8.01
C ASN A 123 -7.48 -14.64 -8.91
N THR A 124 -6.37 -15.22 -8.46
CA THR A 124 -5.58 -16.22 -9.19
C THR A 124 -5.67 -17.61 -8.60
N LEU A 125 -6.33 -17.75 -7.44
CA LEU A 125 -6.45 -19.02 -6.72
C LEU A 125 -6.95 -20.15 -7.63
N ARG A 126 -6.13 -21.20 -7.75
CA ARG A 126 -6.45 -22.48 -8.39
C ARG A 126 -6.01 -23.59 -7.44
N LYS A 127 -6.97 -24.39 -6.98
CA LYS A 127 -6.75 -25.38 -5.90
C LYS A 127 -6.24 -24.66 -4.63
N ASP A 128 -5.02 -24.98 -4.20
CA ASP A 128 -4.34 -24.51 -2.99
C ASP A 128 -3.25 -23.46 -3.27
N LYS A 129 -3.09 -23.03 -4.53
CA LYS A 129 -2.08 -22.04 -4.95
C LYS A 129 -2.68 -20.81 -5.59
N GLY A 130 -2.01 -19.68 -5.44
CA GLY A 130 -2.44 -18.39 -5.94
C GLY A 130 -3.06 -17.50 -4.87
N ARG A 131 -3.63 -16.37 -5.31
CA ARG A 131 -4.11 -15.31 -4.42
C ARG A 131 -5.62 -15.19 -4.43
N TYR A 132 -6.17 -14.93 -3.25
CA TYR A 132 -7.52 -14.42 -3.09
C TYR A 132 -7.58 -12.99 -3.63
N GLY A 133 -8.53 -12.73 -4.53
CA GLY A 133 -8.63 -11.40 -5.14
C GLY A 133 -9.25 -10.36 -4.23
N ALA A 134 -8.83 -9.11 -4.38
CA ALA A 134 -9.34 -7.97 -3.65
C ALA A 134 -9.19 -6.67 -4.44
N VAL A 135 -10.17 -5.78 -4.29
CA VAL A 135 -10.12 -4.38 -4.73
C VAL A 135 -10.62 -3.55 -3.55
N MET A 136 -9.77 -2.71 -2.97
CA MET A 136 -10.13 -1.89 -1.80
C MET A 136 -9.59 -0.47 -1.91
N LEU A 137 -10.35 0.46 -1.36
CA LEU A 137 -10.00 1.85 -1.16
C LEU A 137 -10.41 2.26 0.26
N ASP A 138 -9.44 2.57 1.09
CA ASP A 138 -9.68 3.23 2.38
C ASP A 138 -9.09 4.64 2.33
N VAL A 139 -9.84 5.61 2.85
CA VAL A 139 -9.46 7.02 2.98
C VAL A 139 -9.45 7.38 4.46
N TYR A 140 -8.32 7.88 4.92
CA TYR A 140 -8.07 8.36 6.26
C TYR A 140 -7.97 9.89 6.28
N GLY A 141 -8.53 10.50 7.32
CA GLY A 141 -8.43 11.93 7.59
C GLY A 141 -7.43 12.26 8.70
N PRO A 142 -7.12 13.54 8.90
CA PRO A 142 -6.22 13.99 9.97
C PRO A 142 -6.86 13.94 11.37
N HIS A 143 -8.17 13.68 11.44
CA HIS A 143 -8.94 13.72 12.68
C HIS A 143 -9.57 12.37 12.95
N ARG A 144 -9.64 12.02 14.24
CA ARG A 144 -10.30 10.79 14.67
C ARG A 144 -11.79 10.84 14.38
N THR A 145 -12.34 9.71 13.98
CA THR A 145 -13.76 9.44 13.78
C THR A 145 -14.22 8.37 14.77
N ALA A 146 -15.45 7.86 14.62
CA ALA A 146 -15.96 6.79 15.47
C ALA A 146 -15.12 5.49 15.37
N TRP A 147 -14.40 5.30 14.26
CA TRP A 147 -13.46 4.20 14.07
C TRP A 147 -12.14 4.73 13.51
N LEU A 148 -11.12 4.83 14.39
CA LEU A 148 -9.82 5.43 14.10
C LEU A 148 -9.97 6.82 13.46
N ASN A 149 -9.59 7.00 12.20
CA ASN A 149 -9.71 8.22 11.41
C ASN A 149 -10.26 7.94 10.00
N TYR A 150 -11.07 6.89 9.85
CA TYR A 150 -11.70 6.54 8.57
C TYR A 150 -12.67 7.64 8.12
N VAL A 151 -12.49 8.09 6.88
CA VAL A 151 -13.40 8.99 6.15
C VAL A 151 -14.32 8.19 5.23
N ARG A 152 -13.74 7.25 4.47
CA ARG A 152 -14.45 6.37 3.55
C ARG A 152 -13.71 5.04 3.46
N ALA A 153 -14.44 3.94 3.52
CA ALA A 153 -13.90 2.61 3.22
C ALA A 153 -14.81 1.92 2.19
N LEU A 154 -14.20 1.24 1.24
CA LEU A 154 -14.90 0.53 0.17
C LEU A 154 -14.05 -0.67 -0.25
N GLY A 155 -14.62 -1.87 -0.22
CA GLY A 155 -13.88 -3.08 -0.52
C GLY A 155 -14.74 -4.18 -1.12
N VAL A 156 -14.18 -4.87 -2.11
CA VAL A 156 -14.62 -6.18 -2.57
C VAL A 156 -13.46 -7.13 -2.38
N SER A 157 -13.67 -8.25 -1.69
CA SER A 157 -12.63 -9.25 -1.51
C SER A 157 -13.17 -10.67 -1.48
N ASN A 158 -12.32 -11.61 -1.85
CA ASN A 158 -12.58 -13.04 -1.73
C ASN A 158 -12.10 -13.52 -0.34
N ASP A 159 -13.03 -13.60 0.60
CA ASP A 159 -12.79 -14.08 1.96
C ASP A 159 -12.98 -15.60 2.02
N GLY A 160 -11.89 -16.35 1.81
CA GLY A 160 -11.89 -17.81 1.95
C GLY A 160 -12.77 -18.56 0.94
N GLY A 161 -12.99 -18.00 -0.25
CA GLY A 161 -13.83 -18.58 -1.30
C GLY A 161 -15.18 -17.87 -1.49
N ARG A 162 -15.53 -16.95 -0.58
CA ARG A 162 -16.75 -16.14 -0.66
C ARG A 162 -16.40 -14.69 -0.98
N TRP A 163 -17.05 -14.12 -2.01
CA TRP A 163 -16.93 -12.69 -2.27
C TRP A 163 -17.77 -11.89 -1.27
N VAL A 164 -17.15 -10.90 -0.65
CA VAL A 164 -17.76 -9.96 0.29
C VAL A 164 -17.59 -8.53 -0.25
N PHE A 165 -18.60 -7.69 0.01
CA PHE A 165 -18.58 -6.27 -0.31
C PHE A 165 -18.85 -5.50 0.99
N ASP A 166 -17.93 -4.62 1.35
CA ASP A 166 -17.98 -3.80 2.54
C ASP A 166 -17.83 -2.32 2.17
N GLN A 167 -18.59 -1.47 2.86
CA GLN A 167 -18.43 -0.02 2.76
C GLN A 167 -18.79 0.68 4.07
N SER A 168 -18.16 1.81 4.33
CA SER A 168 -18.49 2.68 5.47
C SER A 168 -18.07 4.13 5.19
N GLY A 169 -18.65 5.08 5.92
CA GLY A 169 -18.45 6.51 5.68
C GLY A 169 -19.27 7.04 4.49
N GLU A 170 -19.36 8.36 4.40
CA GLU A 170 -20.15 9.04 3.37
C GLU A 170 -19.52 8.84 1.97
N PRO A 171 -20.28 8.37 0.97
CA PRO A 171 -19.75 8.21 -0.37
C PRO A 171 -19.32 9.54 -1.00
N PHE A 172 -18.24 9.51 -1.78
CA PHE A 172 -17.83 10.69 -2.55
C PHE A 172 -18.78 10.96 -3.73
N PRO A 173 -18.90 12.21 -4.20
CA PRO A 173 -19.80 12.57 -5.31
C PRO A 173 -19.51 11.88 -6.65
N PHE A 174 -18.29 11.36 -6.84
CA PHE A 174 -17.87 10.67 -8.05
C PHE A 174 -18.11 9.15 -7.99
N GLU A 175 -18.55 8.61 -6.84
CA GLU A 175 -18.80 7.18 -6.70
C GLU A 175 -20.04 6.75 -7.52
N LYS A 176 -19.92 5.64 -8.25
CA LYS A 176 -20.99 5.04 -9.05
C LYS A 176 -21.86 4.13 -8.16
N LEU A 177 -22.68 4.74 -7.31
CA LEU A 177 -23.42 4.05 -6.25
C LEU A 177 -24.39 2.97 -6.75
N GLU A 178 -24.93 3.13 -7.96
CA GLU A 178 -25.82 2.14 -8.59
C GLU A 178 -25.12 0.80 -8.78
N GLN A 179 -23.81 0.83 -9.07
CA GLN A 179 -23.02 -0.38 -9.26
C GLN A 179 -22.88 -1.20 -7.97
N TYR A 180 -23.01 -0.57 -6.79
CA TYR A 180 -22.93 -1.26 -5.49
C TYR A 180 -24.07 -2.25 -5.27
N GLN A 181 -25.13 -2.17 -6.08
CA GLN A 181 -26.26 -3.11 -6.08
C GLN A 181 -26.14 -4.23 -7.11
N ALA A 182 -25.00 -4.36 -7.81
CA ALA A 182 -24.78 -5.41 -8.78
C ALA A 182 -25.04 -6.82 -8.20
N ARG A 183 -25.64 -7.70 -9.01
CA ARG A 183 -26.03 -9.05 -8.61
C ARG A 183 -24.84 -9.87 -8.11
N ARG A 184 -23.69 -9.78 -8.77
CA ARG A 184 -22.46 -10.43 -8.35
C ARG A 184 -21.68 -9.47 -7.47
N VAL A 185 -21.34 -9.92 -6.26
CA VAL A 185 -20.60 -9.11 -5.27
C VAL A 185 -19.30 -8.57 -5.84
N ARG A 186 -18.56 -9.40 -6.60
CA ARG A 186 -17.30 -9.01 -7.25
C ARG A 186 -17.43 -7.88 -8.27
N ASP A 187 -18.63 -7.65 -8.79
CA ASP A 187 -18.91 -6.63 -9.80
C ASP A 187 -19.35 -5.30 -9.14
N ARG A 188 -19.49 -5.25 -7.80
CA ARG A 188 -19.92 -4.06 -7.05
C ARG A 188 -18.85 -3.00 -6.93
N PHE A 189 -17.59 -3.40 -6.85
CA PHE A 189 -16.45 -2.48 -6.91
C PHE A 189 -15.34 -3.14 -7.72
N THR A 190 -15.08 -2.59 -8.91
CA THR A 190 -14.15 -3.19 -9.88
C THR A 190 -12.83 -2.45 -9.91
N PHE A 191 -11.81 -3.06 -10.51
CA PHE A 191 -10.49 -2.43 -10.70
C PHE A 191 -10.57 -1.14 -11.54
N ASP A 192 -11.44 -1.09 -12.54
CA ASP A 192 -11.65 0.13 -13.34
C ASP A 192 -12.32 1.24 -12.52
N MET A 193 -13.29 0.91 -11.66
CA MET A 193 -13.86 1.88 -10.72
C MET A 193 -12.80 2.40 -9.74
N LEU A 194 -11.93 1.52 -9.22
CA LEU A 194 -10.83 1.93 -8.35
C LEU A 194 -9.93 2.95 -9.07
N LYS A 195 -9.50 2.67 -10.32
CA LYS A 195 -8.71 3.62 -11.12
C LYS A 195 -9.42 4.96 -11.32
N ASP A 196 -10.70 4.93 -11.68
CA ASP A 196 -11.50 6.14 -11.88
C ASP A 196 -11.58 6.96 -10.58
N TYR A 197 -11.86 6.32 -9.45
CA TYR A 197 -11.98 6.98 -8.15
C TYR A 197 -10.65 7.57 -7.70
N LEU A 198 -9.55 6.84 -7.89
CA LEU A 198 -8.20 7.33 -7.57
C LEU A 198 -7.82 8.56 -8.39
N ARG A 199 -8.23 8.63 -9.67
CA ARG A 199 -8.00 9.82 -10.50
C ARG A 199 -8.72 11.04 -9.96
N HIS A 200 -9.96 10.91 -9.47
CA HIS A 200 -10.66 12.00 -8.78
C HIS A 200 -9.95 12.44 -7.49
N LEU A 201 -9.19 11.54 -6.86
CA LEU A 201 -8.38 11.82 -5.67
C LEU A 201 -6.95 12.27 -6.01
N GLY A 202 -6.60 12.44 -7.30
CA GLY A 202 -5.28 12.92 -7.75
C GLY A 202 -4.19 11.85 -7.79
N LEU A 203 -4.57 10.57 -7.88
CA LEU A 203 -3.67 9.42 -7.88
C LEU A 203 -3.74 8.64 -9.20
N SER A 204 -2.63 8.05 -9.60
CA SER A 204 -2.55 7.12 -10.74
C SER A 204 -1.57 5.97 -10.44
N PRO A 205 -1.82 5.17 -9.38
CA PRO A 205 -0.80 4.31 -8.78
C PRO A 205 -0.50 3.04 -9.60
N PHE A 206 -1.21 2.82 -10.70
CA PHE A 206 -0.96 1.70 -11.59
C PHE A 206 -0.17 2.09 -12.84
N GLU A 207 0.13 3.39 -12.99
CA GLU A 207 0.97 3.92 -14.07
C GLU A 207 2.39 4.13 -13.53
N GLU A 208 3.41 3.57 -14.18
CA GLU A 208 4.80 3.66 -13.68
C GLU A 208 5.31 5.11 -13.67
N ASP A 209 4.92 5.91 -14.68
CA ASP A 209 5.34 7.30 -14.81
C ASP A 209 4.75 8.22 -13.73
N PHE A 210 3.75 7.76 -12.96
CA PHE A 210 3.22 8.46 -11.80
C PHE A 210 4.26 8.63 -10.68
N TYR A 211 5.25 7.74 -10.61
CA TYR A 211 6.24 7.69 -9.55
C TYR A 211 7.55 8.37 -9.95
N LEU A 212 8.33 8.81 -8.96
CA LEU A 212 9.69 9.34 -9.13
C LEU A 212 9.78 10.44 -10.22
N PRO A 213 9.05 11.56 -10.07
CA PRO A 213 9.22 12.68 -10.97
C PRO A 213 10.70 13.12 -11.01
N ARG A 214 11.14 13.60 -12.17
CA ARG A 214 12.54 13.95 -12.42
C ARG A 214 13.12 14.82 -11.29
N GLY A 215 14.21 14.34 -10.69
CA GLY A 215 14.93 15.06 -9.64
C GLY A 215 14.42 14.83 -8.22
N ALA A 216 13.33 14.06 -8.03
CA ALA A 216 12.83 13.70 -6.71
C ALA A 216 13.30 12.28 -6.31
N PRO A 217 14.10 12.12 -5.25
CA PRO A 217 14.50 10.81 -4.77
C PRO A 217 13.37 10.13 -3.96
N ALA A 218 13.34 8.81 -3.97
CA ALA A 218 12.63 8.07 -2.92
C ALA A 218 13.41 8.13 -1.60
N TRP A 219 12.75 7.82 -0.50
CA TRP A 219 13.32 7.84 0.84
C TRP A 219 13.10 6.49 1.50
N LEU A 220 14.20 5.84 1.87
CA LEU A 220 14.18 4.58 2.59
C LEU A 220 14.39 4.85 4.08
N VAL A 221 13.45 4.36 4.88
CA VAL A 221 13.58 4.25 6.32
C VAL A 221 13.95 2.80 6.65
N GLU A 222 15.07 2.60 7.34
CA GLU A 222 15.58 1.29 7.69
C GLU A 222 15.79 1.16 9.21
N ARG A 223 15.29 0.06 9.77
CA ARG A 223 15.56 -0.32 11.17
C ARG A 223 16.81 -1.21 11.22
N LYS A 224 17.77 -0.85 12.07
CA LYS A 224 18.99 -1.62 12.34
C LYS A 224 19.11 -1.99 13.82
N GLY A 225 19.82 -3.06 14.13
CA GLY A 225 19.91 -3.63 15.48
C GLY A 225 19.25 -5.01 15.56
N PRO A 226 19.02 -5.53 16.78
CA PRO A 226 18.51 -6.89 16.99
C PRO A 226 17.24 -7.20 16.21
N VAL A 227 17.08 -8.47 15.85
CA VAL A 227 15.89 -9.02 15.20
C VAL A 227 15.20 -10.04 16.10
N LEU A 228 13.91 -10.27 15.87
CA LEU A 228 13.15 -11.29 16.57
C LEU A 228 13.71 -12.70 16.27
N PRO A 229 13.63 -13.66 17.22
CA PRO A 229 14.16 -15.01 17.02
C PRO A 229 13.57 -15.76 15.82
N ASN A 230 12.35 -15.42 15.41
CA ASN A 230 11.65 -16.03 14.27
C ASN A 230 11.79 -15.20 12.97
N HIS A 231 12.68 -14.21 12.94
CA HIS A 231 12.94 -13.40 11.75
C HIS A 231 13.43 -14.28 10.60
N LYS A 232 12.80 -14.12 9.44
CA LYS A 232 13.16 -14.81 8.20
C LYS A 232 13.19 -13.82 7.06
N GLU A 233 14.15 -14.02 6.17
CA GLU A 233 14.31 -13.25 4.95
C GLU A 233 13.90 -14.09 3.73
N TYR A 234 13.28 -13.43 2.77
CA TYR A 234 12.80 -14.02 1.53
C TYR A 234 13.22 -13.17 0.34
N THR A 235 13.62 -13.82 -0.73
CA THR A 235 13.71 -13.19 -2.04
C THR A 235 12.30 -12.98 -2.62
N LEU A 236 12.16 -12.00 -3.50
CA LEU A 236 10.90 -11.79 -4.24
C LEU A 236 10.48 -13.05 -5.02
N ALA A 237 11.45 -13.76 -5.62
CA ALA A 237 11.20 -14.99 -6.36
C ALA A 237 10.61 -16.10 -5.47
N GLN A 238 11.12 -16.29 -4.25
CA GLN A 238 10.60 -17.28 -3.31
C GLN A 238 9.14 -16.99 -2.93
N VAL A 239 8.82 -15.73 -2.60
CA VAL A 239 7.44 -15.34 -2.24
C VAL A 239 6.48 -15.55 -3.41
N ARG A 240 6.93 -15.23 -4.63
CA ARG A 240 6.09 -15.34 -5.83
C ARG A 240 5.86 -16.77 -6.32
N ALA A 241 6.67 -17.74 -5.88
CA ALA A 241 6.52 -19.13 -6.31
C ALA A 241 5.16 -19.74 -5.93
N ASP A 242 4.47 -19.15 -4.95
CA ASP A 242 3.18 -19.61 -4.42
C ASP A 242 1.97 -18.79 -4.95
N PHE A 243 2.18 -17.79 -5.82
CA PHE A 243 1.17 -16.83 -6.30
C PHE A 243 0.56 -17.15 -7.67
#